data_AF-A0AAW4BKD4-F1
#
_entry.id   AF-A0AAW4BKD4-F1
#
_cell.length_a   1.000
_cell.length_b   1.000
_cell.length_c   1.000
_cell.angle_alpha   90.00
_cell.angle_beta   90.00
_cell.angle_gamma   90.00
#
_symmetry.space_group_name_H-M   'P 1'
#
loop_
_entity.id
_entity.type
_entity.pdbx_description
1 polymer ?
#
loop_
_entity_poly.entity_id
_entity_poly.type
_entity_poly.pdbx_seq_one_letter_code
_entity_poly.pdbx_strand_id
1 'polypeptide(L)'
;SVGMVTKAMKYLIENNHIVKNKRQRRFLNEPELRYEWLKSYGHILARYHQVTTYPPVDNWEDILLQPGDVWGGEVAATQLTKYNHPHEILLFSRHQPVKYSIGHKELPPLKVIKPFWGESLKIGQPALALLTIAELLLSKDARNREVAYLINDKYGEFNTLPL
;
A
#
# COMPACT_ATOMS: atom_id res chain seq x y z
N SER A 1 -8.10 -15.40 -12.34
CA SER A 1 -8.87 -16.55 -12.86
C SER A 1 -9.62 -17.23 -11.72
N VAL A 2 -10.73 -17.91 -11.98
CA VAL A 2 -11.51 -18.64 -10.97
C VAL A 2 -10.67 -19.71 -10.25
N GLY A 3 -9.75 -20.36 -10.98
CA GLY A 3 -8.85 -21.37 -10.40
C GLY A 3 -7.94 -20.85 -9.29
N MET A 4 -7.41 -19.62 -9.41
CA MET A 4 -6.57 -19.01 -8.37
C MET A 4 -7.39 -18.63 -7.13
N VAL A 5 -8.62 -18.14 -7.32
CA VAL A 5 -9.53 -17.83 -6.21
C VAL A 5 -9.84 -19.11 -5.43
N THR A 6 -10.16 -20.21 -6.09
CA THR A 6 -10.42 -21.50 -5.42
C THR A 6 -9.23 -21.99 -4.61
N LYS A 7 -8.00 -21.87 -5.15
CA LYS A 7 -6.77 -22.22 -4.42
C LYS A 7 -6.55 -21.35 -3.19
N ALA A 8 -6.71 -20.03 -3.31
CA ALA A 8 -6.59 -19.12 -2.19
C ALA A 8 -7.64 -19.41 -1.10
N MET A 9 -8.90 -19.64 -1.50
CA MET A 9 -9.96 -20.00 -0.56
C MET A 9 -9.69 -21.33 0.14
N LYS A 10 -9.17 -22.33 -0.59
CA LYS A 10 -8.77 -23.61 -0.01
C LYS A 10 -7.66 -23.41 1.03
N TYR A 11 -6.60 -22.68 0.68
CA TYR A 11 -5.51 -22.34 1.60
C TYR A 11 -6.02 -21.65 2.88
N LEU A 12 -6.87 -20.63 2.75
CA LEU A 12 -7.41 -19.90 3.90
C LEU A 12 -8.27 -20.81 4.82
N ILE A 13 -8.98 -21.79 4.26
CA ILE A 13 -9.77 -22.74 5.06
C ILE A 13 -8.85 -23.76 5.74
N GLU A 14 -7.89 -24.33 5.01
CA GLU A 14 -7.00 -25.38 5.52
C GLU A 14 -6.07 -24.87 6.63
N ASN A 15 -5.69 -23.59 6.59
CA ASN A 15 -4.87 -22.95 7.61
C ASN A 15 -5.70 -22.25 8.70
N ASN A 16 -7.01 -22.53 8.81
CA ASN A 16 -7.90 -21.94 9.82
C ASN A 16 -7.92 -20.41 9.84
N HIS A 17 -7.67 -19.76 8.70
CA HIS A 17 -7.76 -18.31 8.57
C HIS A 17 -9.19 -17.83 8.34
N ILE A 18 -10.04 -18.67 7.73
CA ILE A 18 -11.48 -18.41 7.55
C ILE A 18 -12.34 -19.61 7.92
N VAL A 19 -13.59 -19.34 8.28
CA VAL A 19 -14.57 -20.40 8.56
C VAL A 19 -14.87 -21.24 7.29
N LYS A 20 -14.78 -22.57 7.44
CA LYS A 20 -15.12 -23.56 6.38
C LYS A 20 -16.56 -23.42 5.89
N ASN A 21 -17.49 -23.12 6.79
CA ASN A 21 -18.90 -22.87 6.46
C ASN A 21 -19.05 -21.65 5.54
N LYS A 22 -19.58 -21.86 4.34
CA LYS A 22 -19.79 -20.81 3.33
C LYS A 22 -20.79 -19.74 3.78
N ARG A 23 -21.81 -20.10 4.58
CA ARG A 23 -22.87 -19.16 5.03
C ARG A 23 -22.45 -18.26 6.19
N GLN A 24 -21.39 -18.62 6.91
CA GLN A 24 -20.88 -17.88 8.07
C GLN A 24 -19.40 -17.51 7.86
N ARG A 25 -19.02 -17.22 6.61
CA ARG A 25 -17.64 -16.99 6.26
C ARG A 25 -17.17 -15.67 6.87
N ARG A 26 -16.23 -15.78 7.81
CA ARG A 26 -15.52 -14.67 8.46
C ARG A 26 -14.07 -15.05 8.67
N PHE A 27 -13.23 -14.04 8.83
CA PHE A 27 -11.86 -14.25 9.31
C PHE A 27 -11.89 -14.75 10.75
N LEU A 28 -10.98 -15.67 11.05
CA LEU A 28 -10.79 -16.23 12.40
C LEU A 28 -9.69 -15.49 13.15
N ASN A 29 -8.62 -15.09 12.45
CA ASN A 29 -7.54 -14.28 12.97
C ASN A 29 -7.10 -13.24 11.93
N GLU A 30 -7.88 -12.17 11.78
CA GLU A 30 -7.56 -11.08 10.85
C GLU A 30 -6.21 -10.41 11.16
N PRO A 31 -5.85 -10.09 12.42
CA PRO A 31 -4.57 -9.45 12.73
C PRO A 31 -3.37 -10.26 12.23
N GLU A 32 -3.37 -11.57 12.44
CA GLU A 32 -2.30 -12.47 11.94
C GLU A 32 -2.20 -12.46 10.42
N LEU A 33 -3.34 -12.48 9.71
CA LEU A 33 -3.35 -12.39 8.25
C LEU A 33 -2.75 -11.08 7.74
N ARG A 34 -3.09 -9.96 8.37
CA ARG A 34 -2.53 -8.65 7.99
C ARG A 34 -1.03 -8.60 8.27
N TYR A 35 -0.57 -9.19 9.36
CA TYR A 35 0.85 -9.27 9.70
C TYR A 35 1.64 -10.14 8.70
N GLU A 36 1.13 -11.32 8.35
CA GLU A 36 1.75 -12.16 7.32
C GLU A 36 1.74 -11.50 5.94
N TRP A 37 0.69 -10.73 5.63
CA TRP A 37 0.65 -9.92 4.42
C TRP A 37 1.77 -8.87 4.42
N LEU A 38 1.99 -8.15 5.53
CA LEU A 38 3.09 -7.18 5.65
C LEU A 38 4.46 -7.82 5.42
N LYS A 39 4.73 -8.96 6.07
CA LYS A 39 5.99 -9.71 5.89
C LYS A 39 6.21 -10.14 4.44
N SER A 40 5.13 -10.52 3.77
CA SER A 40 5.16 -11.08 2.43
C SER A 40 5.19 -10.03 1.33
N TYR A 41 4.71 -8.82 1.63
CA TYR A 41 4.48 -7.76 0.66
C TYR A 41 5.71 -7.48 -0.21
N GLY A 42 6.86 -7.19 0.40
CA GLY A 42 8.07 -6.83 -0.33
C GLY A 42 8.56 -7.90 -1.30
N HIS A 43 8.60 -9.16 -0.85
CA HIS A 43 9.22 -10.26 -1.58
C HIS A 43 8.25 -11.10 -2.44
N ILE A 44 6.95 -10.82 -2.36
CA ILE A 44 5.93 -11.47 -3.21
C ILE A 44 5.28 -10.47 -4.17
N LEU A 45 5.00 -9.24 -3.72
CA LEU A 45 4.29 -8.23 -4.52
C LEU A 45 5.25 -7.15 -5.03
N ALA A 46 5.85 -6.39 -4.13
CA ALA A 46 6.57 -5.18 -4.50
C ALA A 46 7.77 -5.45 -5.43
N ARG A 47 8.45 -6.59 -5.26
CA ARG A 47 9.55 -7.01 -6.15
C ARG A 47 9.20 -7.11 -7.63
N TYR A 48 7.91 -7.26 -7.97
CA TYR A 48 7.43 -7.38 -9.35
C TYR A 48 6.73 -6.11 -9.84
N HIS A 49 6.73 -5.03 -9.04
CA HIS A 49 6.20 -3.75 -9.48
C HIS A 49 6.99 -3.24 -10.69
N GLN A 50 6.27 -2.90 -11.74
CA GLN A 50 6.81 -2.14 -12.86
C GLN A 50 6.66 -0.66 -12.51
N VAL A 51 7.79 -0.01 -12.24
CA VAL A 51 7.83 1.40 -11.86
C VAL A 51 8.08 2.24 -13.11
N THR A 52 7.10 3.08 -13.46
CA THR A 52 7.28 4.13 -14.46
C THR A 52 7.71 5.40 -13.74
N THR A 53 8.83 5.98 -14.16
CA THR A 53 9.35 7.22 -13.57
C THR A 53 8.96 8.40 -14.45
N TYR A 54 8.35 9.41 -13.84
CA TYR A 54 7.97 10.67 -14.46
C TYR A 54 8.85 11.82 -13.92
N PRO A 55 8.91 12.97 -14.61
CA PRO A 55 9.57 14.16 -14.09
C PRO A 55 9.15 14.51 -12.66
N PRO A 56 10.03 15.14 -11.88
CA PRO A 56 9.68 15.66 -10.57
C PRO A 56 8.45 16.57 -10.62
N VAL A 57 7.71 16.58 -9.52
CA VAL A 57 6.54 17.44 -9.34
C VAL A 57 6.90 18.55 -8.36
N ASP A 58 6.45 19.77 -8.63
CA ASP A 58 6.73 20.90 -7.74
C ASP A 58 6.00 20.73 -6.40
N ASN A 59 4.69 20.48 -6.48
CA ASN A 59 3.86 20.07 -5.35
C ASN A 59 3.06 18.81 -5.73
N TRP A 60 3.17 17.76 -4.92
CA TRP A 60 2.46 16.51 -5.17
C TRP A 60 0.94 16.64 -5.00
N GLU A 61 0.49 17.62 -4.22
CA GLU A 61 -0.94 17.91 -4.02
C GLU A 61 -1.62 18.43 -5.30
N ASP A 62 -0.84 18.98 -6.25
CA ASP A 62 -1.36 19.51 -7.51
C ASP A 62 -1.69 18.41 -8.53
N ILE A 63 -1.28 17.17 -8.27
CA ILE A 63 -1.53 16.04 -9.18
C ILE A 63 -3.00 15.64 -9.08
N LEU A 64 -3.73 15.83 -10.18
CA LEU A 64 -5.12 15.42 -10.29
C LEU A 64 -5.25 13.88 -10.32
N LEU A 65 -5.71 13.31 -9.22
CA LEU A 65 -5.99 11.88 -9.12
C LEU A 65 -7.20 11.47 -9.96
N GLN A 66 -7.03 10.41 -10.76
CA GLN A 66 -8.14 9.75 -11.45
C GLN A 66 -8.87 8.78 -10.52
N PRO A 67 -10.12 8.39 -10.83
CA PRO A 67 -10.84 7.38 -10.06
C PRO A 67 -10.03 6.08 -9.91
N GLY A 68 -9.78 5.69 -8.66
CA GLY A 68 -9.02 4.48 -8.32
C GLY A 68 -7.51 4.69 -8.18
N ASP A 69 -7.01 5.91 -8.39
CA ASP A 69 -5.64 6.27 -8.05
C ASP A 69 -5.47 6.37 -6.53
N VAL A 70 -4.31 5.91 -6.04
CA VAL A 70 -4.02 5.85 -4.60
C VAL A 70 -2.57 6.25 -4.37
N TRP A 71 -2.33 7.26 -3.53
CA TRP A 71 -0.98 7.56 -3.05
C TRP A 71 -0.43 6.39 -2.25
N GLY A 72 0.87 6.13 -2.39
CA GLY A 72 1.62 5.12 -1.66
C GLY A 72 2.76 5.72 -0.84
N GLY A 73 3.41 4.87 -0.04
CA GLY A 73 4.62 5.22 0.70
C GLY A 73 4.49 6.51 1.51
N GLU A 74 5.47 7.40 1.35
CA GLU A 74 5.56 8.61 2.16
C GLU A 74 4.43 9.60 1.93
N VAL A 75 3.91 9.73 0.71
CA VAL A 75 2.78 10.64 0.42
C VAL A 75 1.52 10.18 1.16
N ALA A 76 1.22 8.88 1.11
CA ALA A 76 0.10 8.32 1.87
C ALA A 76 0.30 8.46 3.39
N ALA A 77 1.54 8.31 3.86
CA ALA A 77 1.90 8.51 5.25
C ALA A 77 1.62 9.95 5.71
N THR A 78 1.98 10.95 4.89
CA THR A 78 1.67 12.35 5.12
C THR A 78 0.16 12.59 5.18
N GLN A 79 -0.63 11.99 4.29
CA GLN A 79 -2.09 12.10 4.34
C GLN A 79 -2.69 11.48 5.62
N LEU A 80 -2.14 10.37 6.10
CA LEU A 80 -2.66 9.64 7.28
C LEU A 80 -2.27 10.28 8.63
N THR A 81 -1.11 10.94 8.67
CA THR A 81 -0.47 11.40 9.92
C THR A 81 -0.20 12.90 9.99
N LYS A 82 -0.03 13.59 8.85
CA LYS A 82 0.47 14.97 8.74
C LYS A 82 1.88 15.21 9.32
N TYR A 83 2.63 14.16 9.63
CA TYR A 83 3.88 14.28 10.41
C TYR A 83 5.16 14.45 9.59
N ASN A 84 5.10 14.37 8.26
CA ASN A 84 6.31 14.33 7.44
C ASN A 84 6.10 14.94 6.05
N HIS A 85 7.16 15.56 5.51
CA HIS A 85 7.22 15.91 4.09
C HIS A 85 7.76 14.71 3.29
N PRO A 86 7.07 14.27 2.22
CA PRO A 86 7.51 13.11 1.44
C PRO A 86 8.85 13.35 0.75
N HIS A 87 9.83 12.47 0.98
CA HIS A 87 11.07 12.44 0.19
C HIS A 87 10.96 11.55 -1.05
N GLU A 88 9.98 10.65 -1.08
CA GLU A 88 9.63 9.86 -2.26
C GLU A 88 8.17 10.06 -2.62
N ILE A 89 7.91 10.25 -3.92
CA ILE A 89 6.55 10.42 -4.45
C ILE A 89 6.17 9.14 -5.20
N LEU A 90 5.21 8.39 -4.64
CA LEU A 90 4.74 7.14 -5.19
C LEU A 90 3.23 7.14 -5.41
N LEU A 91 2.80 6.92 -6.64
CA LEU A 91 1.41 6.82 -7.03
C LEU A 91 1.07 5.42 -7.56
N PHE A 92 0.03 4.80 -7.01
CA PHE A 92 -0.62 3.66 -7.66
C PHE A 92 -1.68 4.16 -8.63
N SER A 93 -1.42 4.04 -9.94
CA SER A 93 -2.38 4.45 -10.98
C SER A 93 -2.38 3.51 -12.18
N ARG A 94 -3.56 3.36 -12.80
CA ARG A 94 -3.72 2.70 -14.12
C ARG A 94 -3.60 3.69 -15.27
N HIS A 95 -3.61 4.98 -14.96
CA HIS A 95 -3.58 6.07 -15.92
C HIS A 95 -2.23 6.77 -15.85
N GLN A 96 -1.83 7.37 -16.96
CA GLN A 96 -0.70 8.30 -16.94
C GLN A 96 -1.11 9.54 -16.13
N PRO A 97 -0.28 10.01 -15.18
CA PRO A 97 -0.53 11.28 -14.51
C PRO A 97 -0.54 12.40 -15.55
N VAL A 98 -1.56 13.24 -15.51
CA VAL A 98 -1.74 14.37 -16.43
C VAL A 98 -1.85 15.66 -15.64
N LYS A 99 -1.48 16.79 -16.28
CA LYS A 99 -1.73 18.15 -15.78
C LYS A 99 -1.10 18.45 -14.40
N TYR A 100 0.17 18.13 -14.21
CA TYR A 100 0.95 18.60 -13.06
C TYR A 100 2.11 19.49 -13.50
N SER A 101 2.51 20.42 -12.63
CA SER A 101 3.64 21.30 -12.85
C SER A 101 4.94 20.51 -12.70
N ILE A 102 5.78 20.52 -13.75
CA ILE A 102 7.10 19.89 -13.71
C ILE A 102 7.97 20.73 -12.77
N GLY A 103 8.45 20.09 -11.71
CA GLY A 103 9.31 20.69 -10.70
C GLY A 103 10.78 20.71 -11.11
N HIS A 104 11.61 21.27 -10.23
CA HIS A 104 13.06 21.30 -10.37
C HIS A 104 13.67 19.88 -10.37
N LYS A 105 14.84 19.72 -11.01
CA LYS A 105 15.49 18.41 -11.17
C LYS A 105 15.95 17.80 -9.84
N GLU A 106 16.17 18.63 -8.83
CA GLU A 106 16.56 18.26 -7.47
C GLU A 106 15.39 17.69 -6.65
N LEU A 107 14.14 17.92 -7.09
CA LEU A 107 12.96 17.36 -6.44
C LEU A 107 12.82 15.86 -6.75
N PRO A 108 12.19 15.07 -5.86
CA PRO A 108 12.01 13.65 -6.10
C PRO A 108 11.14 13.40 -7.34
N PRO A 109 11.53 12.45 -8.21
CA PRO A 109 10.71 12.09 -9.36
C PRO A 109 9.40 11.42 -8.91
N LEU A 110 8.36 11.59 -9.71
CA LEU A 110 7.11 10.87 -9.51
C LEU A 110 7.26 9.42 -9.99
N LYS A 111 7.19 8.47 -9.06
CA LYS A 111 7.12 7.04 -9.34
C LYS A 111 5.67 6.61 -9.49
N VAL A 112 5.31 5.95 -10.58
CA VAL A 112 3.97 5.42 -10.82
C VAL A 112 4.04 3.91 -10.95
N ILE A 113 3.19 3.20 -10.21
CA ILE A 113 3.07 1.74 -10.23
C ILE A 113 1.64 1.38 -10.60
N LYS A 114 1.47 0.37 -11.46
CA LYS A 114 0.14 -0.17 -11.72
C LYS A 114 -0.42 -0.86 -10.47
N PRO A 115 -1.63 -0.52 -10.00
CA PRO A 115 -2.26 -1.21 -8.87
C PRO A 115 -2.33 -2.73 -9.08
N PHE A 116 -1.91 -3.50 -8.07
CA PHE A 116 -1.98 -4.97 -8.09
C PHE A 116 -3.36 -5.53 -7.70
N TRP A 117 -4.27 -4.66 -7.25
CA TRP A 117 -5.65 -5.02 -6.93
C TRP A 117 -6.60 -4.83 -8.12
N GLY A 118 -7.83 -5.34 -8.00
CA GLY A 118 -8.86 -5.19 -9.03
C GLY A 118 -9.48 -3.79 -9.09
N GLU A 119 -10.01 -3.40 -10.24
CA GLU A 119 -10.64 -2.08 -10.46
C GLU A 119 -11.89 -1.84 -9.60
N SER A 120 -12.59 -2.90 -9.22
CA SER A 120 -13.76 -2.81 -8.34
C SER A 120 -13.39 -2.63 -6.86
N LEU A 121 -12.13 -2.84 -6.47
CA LEU A 121 -11.70 -2.67 -5.09
C LEU A 121 -11.44 -1.19 -4.81
N LYS A 122 -12.30 -0.60 -3.97
CA LYS A 122 -12.06 0.72 -3.38
C LYS A 122 -11.20 0.56 -2.14
N ILE A 123 -10.03 1.19 -2.13
CA ILE A 123 -9.13 1.17 -0.98
C ILE A 123 -9.71 2.07 0.10
N GLY A 124 -10.23 1.45 1.16
CA GLY A 124 -10.64 2.15 2.37
C GLY A 124 -9.44 2.49 3.26
N GLN A 125 -9.66 3.32 4.28
CA GLN A 125 -8.62 3.81 5.17
C GLN A 125 -7.80 2.69 5.87
N PRO A 126 -8.38 1.58 6.37
CA PRO A 126 -7.59 0.50 6.95
C PRO A 126 -6.64 -0.18 5.95
N ALA A 127 -7.10 -0.38 4.70
CA ALA A 127 -6.29 -0.96 3.64
C ALA A 127 -5.19 0.01 3.18
N LEU A 128 -5.49 1.32 3.11
CA LEU A 128 -4.50 2.34 2.82
C LEU A 128 -3.41 2.39 3.90
N ALA A 129 -3.79 2.35 5.18
CA ALA A 129 -2.84 2.33 6.28
C ALA A 129 -1.93 1.09 6.22
N LEU A 130 -2.51 -0.09 5.98
CA LEU A 130 -1.73 -1.33 5.84
C LEU A 130 -0.75 -1.29 4.66
N LEU A 131 -1.21 -0.82 3.49
CA LEU A 131 -0.36 -0.64 2.31
C LEU A 131 0.77 0.37 2.57
N THR A 132 0.44 1.48 3.25
CA THR A 132 1.40 2.53 3.60
C THR A 132 2.48 1.99 4.54
N ILE A 133 2.10 1.25 5.59
CA ILE A 133 3.05 0.60 6.49
C ILE A 133 3.99 -0.32 5.69
N ALA A 134 3.45 -1.14 4.78
CA ALA A 134 4.25 -2.07 3.99
C ALA A 134 5.30 -1.36 3.12
N GLU A 135 4.92 -0.27 2.46
CA GLU A 135 5.81 0.52 1.61
C GLU A 135 6.89 1.25 2.43
N LEU A 136 6.52 1.81 3.58
CA LEU A 136 7.49 2.45 4.47
C LEU A 136 8.53 1.45 5.00
N LEU A 137 8.10 0.25 5.41
CA LEU A 137 9.01 -0.81 5.85
C LEU A 137 9.94 -1.29 4.72
N LEU A 138 9.48 -1.26 3.46
CA LEU A 138 10.28 -1.67 2.30
C LEU A 138 11.48 -0.75 2.06
N SER A 139 11.37 0.54 2.39
CA SER A 139 12.44 1.53 2.17
C SER A 139 13.70 1.28 3.03
N LYS A 140 13.58 0.53 4.14
CA LYS A 140 14.63 0.32 5.15
C LYS A 140 15.23 1.60 5.75
N ASP A 141 14.56 2.73 5.57
CA ASP A 141 14.91 4.02 6.15
C ASP A 141 14.36 4.11 7.59
N ALA A 142 15.19 4.58 8.53
CA ALA A 142 14.83 4.63 9.95
C ALA A 142 13.64 5.59 10.23
N ARG A 143 13.58 6.73 9.55
CA ARG A 143 12.46 7.68 9.66
C ARG A 143 11.19 7.06 9.09
N ASN A 144 11.25 6.40 7.94
CA ASN A 144 10.08 5.70 7.40
C ASN A 144 9.59 4.61 8.35
N ARG A 145 10.49 3.93 9.04
CA ARG A 145 10.13 2.95 10.07
C ARG A 145 9.41 3.60 11.26
N GLU A 146 9.89 4.73 11.77
CA GLU A 146 9.20 5.48 12.84
C GLU A 146 7.79 5.91 12.42
N VAL A 147 7.65 6.43 11.20
CA VAL A 147 6.34 6.82 10.66
C VAL A 147 5.41 5.60 10.49
N ALA A 148 5.95 4.43 10.09
CA ALA A 148 5.17 3.20 10.03
C ALA A 148 4.62 2.80 11.41
N TYR A 149 5.41 2.93 12.48
CA TYR A 149 4.94 2.72 13.85
C TYR A 149 3.85 3.71 14.25
N LEU A 150 3.98 4.99 13.88
CA LEU A 150 2.94 6.00 14.14
C LEU A 150 1.61 5.67 13.45
N ILE A 151 1.66 5.22 12.19
CA ILE A 151 0.45 4.77 11.45
C ILE A 151 -0.12 3.52 12.11
N ASN A 152 0.72 2.57 12.53
CA ASN A 152 0.29 1.37 13.21
C ASN A 152 -0.42 1.67 14.53
N ASP A 153 0.10 2.58 15.34
CA ASP A 153 -0.53 2.99 16.61
C ASP A 153 -1.93 3.56 16.39
N LYS A 154 -2.13 4.26 15.28
CA LYS A 154 -3.41 4.89 14.93
C LYS A 154 -4.39 3.96 14.20
N TYR A 155 -3.90 2.97 13.44
CA TYR A 155 -4.73 2.20 12.50
C TYR A 155 -4.44 0.69 12.42
N GLY A 156 -3.25 0.23 12.82
CA GLY A 156 -2.75 -1.13 12.56
C GLY A 156 -2.88 -2.10 13.73
N GLU A 157 -2.77 -1.60 14.97
CA GLU A 157 -2.87 -2.36 16.23
C GLU A 157 -1.88 -3.55 16.34
N PHE A 158 -0.79 -3.57 15.58
CA PHE A 158 0.25 -4.58 15.71
C PHE A 158 1.15 -4.27 16.90
N ASN A 159 1.46 -5.26 17.75
CA ASN A 159 2.39 -5.07 18.87
C ASN A 159 3.81 -4.70 18.39
N THR A 160 4.23 -5.25 17.25
CA THR A 160 5.51 -4.96 16.59
C THR A 160 5.33 -5.01 15.09
N LEU A 161 6.10 -4.22 14.35
CA LEU A 161 6.14 -4.31 12.88
C LEU A 161 7.24 -5.27 12.42
N PRO A 162 7.07 -5.95 11.28
CA PRO A 162 8.12 -6.78 10.69
C PRO A 162 9.46 -6.04 10.55
N LEU A 163 10.55 -6.78 10.70
CA LEU A 163 11.93 -6.31 10.52
C LEU A 163 12.32 -6.26 9.04
#